data_AF-A0A1F7RTF9-F1
#
_entry.id   AF-A0A1F7RTF9-F1
#
_cell.length_a   1.000
_cell.length_b   1.000
_cell.length_c   1.000
_cell.angle_alpha   90.00
_cell.angle_beta   90.00
_cell.angle_gamma   90.00
#
_symmetry.space_group_name_H-M   'P 1'
#
loop_
_entity.id
_entity.type
_entity.pdbx_description
1 polymer ?
#
loop_
_entity_poly.entity_id
_entity_poly.type
_entity_poly.pdbx_seq_one_letter_code
_entity_poly.pdbx_strand_id
1 'polypeptide(L)'
;MEILYDRMLTEDVVFLEIKRREVIGRDAVVRKYYEEHKEVYEKQEEFREKFFERLHKKFFLKFGFDKPLLNILSEFKEFKERIRTIIAFKALTSSQEEASLNSDSDKIGLRLHPEHFFNHKHFEAFLRHELKHISDMLDEGFGYKRRNKLGNLSPAQENVIRSRYKMIWDIFIDGRISREGEETVVAREERFREFEELYRTIPRPRLFTIFESVWNAEKITHNEILEMAKDAKVMTRRYSRGDEKELKEEEVMLPGALCPLCRFPTFNWTKNLHEEEEAVLVAIKADYPWWDLRQGLCERCLEVYKLRGEWLRV
;
A
#
# COMPACT_ATOMS: atom_id res chain seq x y z
N MET A 1 -3.23 -1.56 -27.15
CA MET A 1 -2.51 -1.83 -25.89
C MET A 1 -1.70 -3.10 -26.05
N GLU A 2 -0.38 -3.01 -25.91
CA GLU A 2 0.57 -4.13 -25.93
C GLU A 2 0.86 -4.61 -24.50
N ILE A 3 1.03 -5.91 -24.29
CA ILE A 3 1.44 -6.48 -23.00
C ILE A 3 2.81 -7.13 -23.16
N LEU A 4 3.77 -6.66 -22.37
CA LEU A 4 5.14 -7.15 -22.31
C LEU A 4 5.34 -7.87 -20.98
N TYR A 5 5.87 -9.07 -21.02
CA TYR A 5 6.26 -9.82 -19.84
C TYR A 5 7.79 -9.83 -19.77
N ASP A 6 8.32 -9.41 -18.63
CA ASP A 6 9.74 -9.49 -18.33
C ASP A 6 10.21 -10.95 -18.36
N ARG A 7 11.41 -11.16 -18.88
CA ARG A 7 12.06 -12.46 -18.95
C ARG A 7 12.10 -13.13 -17.58
N MET A 8 12.56 -12.43 -16.54
CA MET A 8 12.71 -13.03 -15.20
C MET A 8 11.39 -13.53 -14.65
N LEU A 9 10.28 -12.83 -14.94
CA LEU A 9 8.95 -13.26 -14.55
C LEU A 9 8.54 -14.54 -15.30
N THR A 10 8.67 -14.54 -16.63
CA THR A 10 8.27 -15.70 -17.45
C THR A 10 9.10 -16.95 -17.15
N GLU A 11 10.40 -16.78 -16.91
CA GLU A 11 11.33 -17.86 -16.57
C GLU A 11 10.95 -18.52 -15.24
N ASP A 12 10.76 -17.73 -14.18
CA ASP A 12 10.39 -18.23 -12.86
C ASP A 12 9.03 -18.94 -12.85
N VAL A 13 8.00 -18.34 -13.46
CA VAL A 13 6.65 -18.91 -13.50
C VAL A 13 6.67 -20.24 -14.26
N VAL A 14 7.35 -20.31 -15.41
CA VAL A 14 7.49 -21.56 -16.17
C VAL A 14 8.24 -22.60 -15.35
N PHE A 15 9.33 -22.23 -14.69
CA PHE A 15 10.12 -23.14 -13.88
C PHE A 15 9.32 -23.74 -12.70
N LEU A 16 8.53 -22.91 -12.02
CA LEU A 16 7.62 -23.36 -10.96
C LEU A 16 6.57 -24.36 -11.49
N GLU A 17 5.99 -24.10 -12.66
CA GLU A 17 5.01 -25.00 -13.27
C GLU A 17 5.63 -26.33 -13.70
N ILE A 18 6.84 -26.30 -14.26
CA ILE A 18 7.58 -27.52 -14.61
C ILE A 18 7.85 -28.36 -13.37
N LYS A 19 8.36 -27.76 -12.30
CA LYS A 19 8.58 -28.45 -11.00
C LYS A 19 7.29 -29.06 -10.45
N ARG A 20 6.18 -28.32 -10.50
CA ARG A 20 4.88 -28.80 -10.04
C ARG A 20 4.43 -30.04 -10.83
N ARG A 21 4.58 -30.01 -12.16
CA ARG A 21 4.23 -31.14 -13.05
C ARG A 21 5.13 -32.35 -12.86
N GLU A 22 6.41 -32.15 -12.57
CA GLU A 22 7.35 -33.24 -12.26
C GLU A 22 6.90 -34.05 -11.04
N VAL A 23 6.45 -33.37 -9.99
CA VAL A 23 5.95 -34.02 -8.76
C VAL A 23 4.71 -34.88 -9.04
N ILE A 24 3.82 -34.44 -9.95
CA ILE A 24 2.59 -35.16 -10.31
C ILE A 24 2.90 -36.39 -11.20
N GLY A 25 3.99 -36.37 -11.96
CA GLY A 25 4.52 -37.49 -12.74
C GLY A 25 4.00 -37.58 -14.18
N ARG A 26 4.84 -38.16 -15.07
CA ARG A 26 4.61 -38.47 -16.50
C ARG A 26 3.92 -37.38 -17.33
N ASP A 27 4.43 -36.16 -17.28
CA ASP A 27 3.97 -35.08 -18.15
C ASP A 27 4.79 -35.00 -19.46
N ALA A 28 4.12 -35.22 -20.60
CA ALA A 28 4.72 -35.06 -21.93
C ALA A 28 5.20 -33.63 -22.20
N VAL A 29 4.57 -32.62 -21.59
CA VAL A 29 4.96 -31.22 -21.69
C VAL A 29 6.27 -30.95 -20.96
N VAL A 30 6.51 -31.60 -19.82
CA VAL A 30 7.78 -31.48 -19.08
C VAL A 30 8.94 -32.06 -19.90
N ARG A 31 8.75 -33.24 -20.50
CA ARG A 31 9.76 -33.83 -21.42
C ARG A 31 10.08 -32.89 -22.57
N LYS A 32 9.03 -32.36 -23.22
CA LYS A 32 9.18 -31.38 -24.31
C LYS A 32 9.90 -30.10 -23.86
N TYR A 33 9.63 -29.61 -22.65
CA TYR A 33 10.35 -28.45 -22.10
C TYR A 33 11.85 -28.74 -22.00
N TYR A 34 12.25 -29.87 -21.43
CA TYR A 34 13.67 -30.23 -21.30
C TYR A 34 14.36 -30.52 -22.64
N GLU A 35 13.65 -31.12 -23.60
CA GLU A 35 14.15 -31.30 -24.97
C GLU A 35 14.47 -29.95 -25.61
N GLU A 36 13.49 -29.03 -25.65
CA GLU A 36 13.69 -27.69 -26.21
C GLU A 36 14.72 -26.87 -25.41
N HIS A 37 14.79 -27.04 -24.09
CA HIS A 37 15.79 -26.40 -23.23
C HIS A 37 17.21 -26.90 -23.52
N LYS A 38 17.38 -28.19 -23.82
CA LYS A 38 18.67 -28.77 -24.24
C LYS A 38 19.11 -28.20 -25.59
N GLU A 39 18.20 -28.06 -26.54
CA GLU A 39 18.48 -27.46 -27.86
C GLU A 39 19.00 -26.02 -27.75
N VAL A 40 18.60 -25.26 -26.71
CA VAL A 40 19.14 -23.91 -26.47
C VAL A 40 20.63 -23.96 -26.11
N TYR A 41 21.07 -24.94 -25.32
CA TYR A 41 22.49 -25.09 -24.97
C TYR A 41 23.36 -25.46 -26.17
N GLU A 42 22.78 -26.06 -27.21
CA GLU A 42 23.48 -26.35 -28.46
C GLU A 42 23.70 -25.10 -29.34
N LYS A 43 23.08 -23.96 -29.00
CA LYS A 43 23.31 -22.67 -29.67
C LYS A 43 24.59 -22.00 -29.17
N GLN A 44 25.13 -21.09 -29.99
CA GLN A 44 26.24 -20.22 -29.61
C GLN A 44 25.88 -19.38 -28.37
N GLU A 45 26.83 -19.28 -27.43
CA GLU A 45 26.64 -18.71 -26.11
C GLU A 45 26.04 -17.30 -26.13
N GLU A 46 26.55 -16.43 -26.99
CA GLU A 46 26.11 -15.06 -27.21
C GLU A 46 24.63 -14.91 -27.62
N PHE A 47 24.00 -15.97 -28.16
CA PHE A 47 22.58 -15.95 -28.54
C PHE A 47 21.68 -16.72 -27.58
N ARG A 48 22.23 -17.55 -26.67
CA ARG A 48 21.43 -18.44 -25.81
C ARG A 48 20.39 -17.69 -24.99
N GLU A 49 20.74 -16.50 -24.50
CA GLU A 49 19.85 -15.66 -23.71
C GLU A 49 18.53 -15.34 -24.43
N LYS A 50 18.61 -14.92 -25.70
CA LYS A 50 17.43 -14.62 -26.53
C LYS A 50 16.62 -15.88 -26.85
N PHE A 51 17.27 -17.03 -26.96
CA PHE A 51 16.57 -18.30 -27.17
C PHE A 51 15.84 -18.77 -25.90
N PHE A 52 16.44 -18.60 -24.71
CA PHE A 52 15.78 -18.87 -23.44
C PHE A 52 14.56 -17.95 -23.24
N GLU A 53 14.71 -16.65 -23.47
CA GLU A 53 13.58 -15.71 -23.39
C GLU A 53 12.41 -16.14 -24.28
N ARG A 54 12.69 -16.54 -25.53
CA ARG A 54 11.65 -17.05 -26.46
C ARG A 54 11.04 -18.36 -25.98
N LEU A 55 11.86 -19.27 -25.44
CA LEU A 55 11.40 -20.55 -24.92
C LEU A 55 10.46 -20.35 -23.72
N HIS A 56 10.87 -19.59 -22.72
CA HIS A 56 10.07 -19.32 -21.53
C HIS A 56 8.80 -18.55 -21.88
N LYS A 57 8.87 -17.53 -22.74
CA LYS A 57 7.66 -16.83 -23.22
C LYS A 57 6.70 -17.77 -23.95
N LYS A 58 7.21 -18.68 -24.80
CA LYS A 58 6.39 -19.69 -25.48
C LYS A 58 5.67 -20.61 -24.50
N PHE A 59 6.38 -21.14 -23.49
CA PHE A 59 5.77 -22.01 -22.49
C PHE A 59 4.82 -21.27 -21.56
N PHE A 60 5.15 -20.04 -21.17
CA PHE A 60 4.28 -19.16 -20.37
C PHE A 60 2.91 -18.98 -21.02
N LEU A 61 2.88 -18.60 -22.30
CA LEU A 61 1.64 -18.47 -23.07
C LEU A 61 0.94 -19.81 -23.30
N LYS A 62 1.71 -20.88 -23.55
CA LYS A 62 1.16 -22.23 -23.73
C LYS A 62 0.43 -22.73 -22.49
N PHE A 63 0.93 -22.41 -21.31
CA PHE A 63 0.27 -22.72 -20.03
C PHE A 63 -0.92 -21.79 -19.73
N GLY A 64 -1.05 -20.68 -20.47
CA GLY A 64 -2.15 -19.74 -20.33
C GLY A 64 -1.98 -18.78 -19.16
N PHE A 65 -0.75 -18.54 -18.71
CA PHE A 65 -0.45 -17.62 -17.59
C PHE A 65 -0.70 -16.15 -17.93
N ASP A 66 -0.89 -15.82 -19.21
CA ASP A 66 -1.33 -14.50 -19.67
C ASP A 66 -2.82 -14.25 -19.46
N LYS A 67 -3.64 -15.32 -19.41
CA LYS A 67 -5.10 -15.21 -19.42
C LYS A 67 -5.69 -14.42 -18.25
N PRO A 68 -5.26 -14.62 -16.98
CA PRO A 68 -5.82 -13.85 -15.86
C PRO A 68 -5.67 -12.34 -16.08
N LEU A 69 -4.49 -11.90 -16.55
CA LEU A 69 -4.25 -10.50 -16.84
C LEU A 69 -5.13 -9.99 -17.99
N LEU A 70 -5.25 -10.77 -19.08
CA LEU A 70 -6.12 -10.41 -20.21
C LEU A 70 -7.60 -10.32 -19.81
N ASN A 71 -8.06 -11.23 -18.95
CA ASN A 71 -9.43 -11.24 -18.44
C ASN A 71 -9.72 -9.96 -17.65
N ILE A 72 -8.88 -9.65 -16.65
CA ILE A 72 -9.08 -8.46 -15.82
C ILE A 72 -8.96 -7.18 -16.63
N LEU A 73 -8.00 -7.07 -17.55
CA LEU A 73 -7.87 -5.89 -18.40
C LEU A 73 -9.10 -5.64 -19.29
N SER A 74 -9.91 -6.67 -19.57
CA SER A 74 -11.15 -6.49 -20.31
C SER A 74 -12.23 -5.72 -19.53
N GLU A 75 -12.13 -5.68 -18.19
CA GLU A 75 -13.00 -4.93 -17.29
C GLU A 75 -12.73 -3.41 -17.37
N PHE A 76 -11.51 -2.99 -17.72
CA PHE A 76 -11.05 -1.60 -17.77
C PHE A 76 -11.03 -1.04 -19.19
N LYS A 77 -12.21 -0.72 -19.73
CA LYS A 77 -12.37 -0.25 -21.12
C LYS A 77 -11.59 1.04 -21.40
N GLU A 78 -11.50 1.93 -20.43
CA GLU A 78 -10.80 3.21 -20.48
C GLU A 78 -9.30 3.06 -20.76
N PHE A 79 -8.70 1.91 -20.43
CA PHE A 79 -7.29 1.67 -20.72
C PHE A 79 -7.02 1.51 -22.21
N LYS A 80 -8.00 1.05 -23.01
CA LYS A 80 -7.79 0.83 -24.45
C LYS A 80 -7.44 2.10 -25.21
N GLU A 81 -7.96 3.24 -24.74
CA GLU A 81 -7.77 4.54 -25.40
C GLU A 81 -6.56 5.30 -24.85
N ARG A 82 -6.20 5.06 -23.57
CA ARG A 82 -5.17 5.83 -22.86
C ARG A 82 -3.85 5.10 -22.69
N ILE A 83 -3.89 3.78 -22.53
CA ILE A 83 -2.71 2.95 -22.22
C ILE A 83 -2.21 2.25 -23.49
N ARG A 84 -0.96 2.56 -23.84
CA ARG A 84 -0.27 1.96 -24.98
C ARG A 84 0.38 0.63 -24.60
N THR A 85 1.02 0.56 -23.43
CA THR A 85 1.82 -0.61 -23.02
C THR A 85 1.58 -0.97 -21.56
N ILE A 86 1.49 -2.25 -21.28
CA ILE A 86 1.54 -2.82 -19.94
C ILE A 86 2.80 -3.68 -19.86
N ILE A 87 3.60 -3.49 -18.82
CA ILE A 87 4.82 -4.26 -18.60
C ILE A 87 4.69 -5.00 -17.27
N ALA A 88 4.68 -6.33 -17.31
CA ALA A 88 4.65 -7.20 -16.15
C ALA A 88 6.08 -7.63 -15.78
N PHE A 89 6.51 -7.25 -14.58
CA PHE A 89 7.83 -7.51 -14.02
C PHE A 89 7.75 -8.49 -12.86
N LYS A 90 8.86 -9.17 -12.57
CA LYS A 90 8.97 -10.01 -11.38
C LYS A 90 9.09 -9.15 -10.11
N ALA A 91 8.25 -9.45 -9.12
CA ALA A 91 8.47 -9.06 -7.73
C ALA A 91 9.28 -10.16 -7.00
N LEU A 92 10.21 -9.76 -6.12
CA LEU A 92 10.98 -10.72 -5.31
C LEU A 92 10.20 -11.18 -4.08
N THR A 93 9.30 -10.35 -3.57
CA THR A 93 8.45 -10.60 -2.40
C THR A 93 7.06 -10.02 -2.65
N SER A 94 6.06 -10.53 -1.94
CA SER A 94 4.68 -9.99 -2.03
C SER A 94 4.58 -8.51 -1.63
N SER A 95 5.45 -8.04 -0.74
CA SER A 95 5.51 -6.63 -0.34
C SER A 95 6.01 -5.66 -1.43
N GLN A 96 6.59 -6.18 -2.52
CA GLN A 96 7.05 -5.39 -3.67
C GLN A 96 6.04 -5.32 -4.80
N GLU A 97 4.90 -6.00 -4.66
CA GLU A 97 3.85 -6.02 -5.66
C GLU A 97 3.08 -4.71 -5.68
N GLU A 98 2.92 -4.15 -6.87
CA GLU A 98 2.23 -2.90 -7.10
C GLU A 98 1.93 -2.71 -8.59
N ALA A 99 0.88 -1.93 -8.89
CA ALA A 99 0.75 -1.25 -10.16
C ALA A 99 1.32 0.17 -10.09
N SER A 100 1.94 0.59 -11.19
CA SER A 100 2.51 1.92 -11.36
C SER A 100 2.15 2.48 -12.73
N LEU A 101 2.02 3.80 -12.81
CA LEU A 101 1.75 4.53 -14.05
C LEU A 101 3.00 5.36 -14.41
N ASN A 102 3.49 5.30 -15.66
CA ASN A 102 4.65 6.10 -16.11
C ASN A 102 4.31 7.60 -16.22
N SER A 103 5.30 8.51 -16.26
CA SER A 103 5.08 9.98 -16.26
C SER A 103 4.02 10.49 -17.24
N ASP A 104 3.97 9.88 -18.42
CA ASP A 104 3.13 10.32 -19.54
C ASP A 104 1.72 9.70 -19.49
N SER A 105 1.47 8.87 -18.46
CA SER A 105 0.19 8.20 -18.20
C SER A 105 -0.29 7.31 -19.36
N ASP A 106 0.64 6.76 -20.14
CA ASP A 106 0.39 5.88 -21.28
C ASP A 106 0.98 4.47 -21.12
N LYS A 107 1.65 4.18 -19.99
CA LYS A 107 2.21 2.86 -19.67
C LYS A 107 1.97 2.45 -18.22
N ILE A 108 1.56 1.21 -18.03
CA ILE A 108 1.40 0.58 -16.71
C ILE A 108 2.57 -0.38 -16.46
N GLY A 109 3.21 -0.28 -15.29
CA GLY A 109 4.13 -1.29 -14.78
C GLY A 109 3.46 -2.11 -13.69
N LEU A 110 3.38 -3.42 -13.86
CA LEU A 110 2.84 -4.37 -12.88
C LEU A 110 3.99 -5.19 -12.31
N ARG A 111 4.29 -5.08 -11.01
CA ARG A 111 5.21 -6.00 -10.34
C ARG A 111 4.43 -7.15 -9.72
N LEU A 112 4.73 -8.36 -10.16
CA LEU A 112 3.97 -9.56 -9.85
C LEU A 112 4.88 -10.63 -9.25
N HIS A 113 4.45 -11.22 -8.14
CA HIS A 113 5.13 -12.37 -7.56
C HIS A 113 4.79 -13.63 -8.37
N PRO A 114 5.78 -14.46 -8.76
CA PRO A 114 5.54 -15.63 -9.61
C PRO A 114 4.51 -16.63 -9.07
N GLU A 115 4.34 -16.74 -7.75
CA GLU A 115 3.39 -17.70 -7.16
C GLU A 115 1.92 -17.38 -7.42
N HIS A 116 1.56 -16.12 -7.71
CA HIS A 116 0.16 -15.76 -7.98
C HIS A 116 -0.41 -16.43 -9.21
N PHE A 117 0.44 -16.75 -10.19
CA PHE A 117 0.02 -17.43 -11.41
C PHE A 117 -0.57 -18.82 -11.18
N PHE A 118 -0.41 -19.38 -9.96
CA PHE A 118 -0.94 -20.69 -9.57
C PHE A 118 -2.23 -20.59 -8.73
N ASN A 119 -2.64 -19.39 -8.33
CA ASN A 119 -3.91 -19.12 -7.65
C ASN A 119 -4.71 -18.07 -8.42
N HIS A 120 -5.41 -18.52 -9.47
CA HIS A 120 -6.08 -17.62 -10.42
C HIS A 120 -7.06 -16.66 -9.76
N LYS A 121 -7.87 -17.12 -8.81
CA LYS A 121 -8.87 -16.26 -8.14
C LYS A 121 -8.20 -15.13 -7.37
N HIS A 122 -7.20 -15.47 -6.57
CA HIS A 122 -6.46 -14.47 -5.79
C HIS A 122 -5.69 -13.51 -6.69
N PHE A 123 -5.11 -14.02 -7.78
CA PHE A 123 -4.39 -13.19 -8.75
C PHE A 123 -5.32 -12.23 -9.50
N GLU A 124 -6.49 -12.70 -9.92
CA GLU A 124 -7.53 -11.86 -10.53
C GLU A 124 -8.01 -10.77 -9.58
N ALA A 125 -8.26 -11.10 -8.30
CA ALA A 125 -8.58 -10.12 -7.25
C ALA A 125 -7.46 -9.07 -7.07
N PHE A 126 -6.19 -9.51 -7.06
CA PHE A 126 -5.03 -8.63 -6.94
C PHE A 126 -4.92 -7.68 -8.13
N LEU A 127 -5.01 -8.19 -9.35
CA LEU A 127 -4.97 -7.36 -10.55
C LEU A 127 -6.11 -6.36 -10.58
N ARG A 128 -7.32 -6.76 -10.17
CA ARG A 128 -8.47 -5.86 -10.10
C ARG A 128 -8.27 -4.73 -9.09
N HIS A 129 -7.72 -5.04 -7.92
CA HIS A 129 -7.36 -4.06 -6.89
C HIS A 129 -6.37 -3.03 -7.44
N GLU A 130 -5.23 -3.50 -7.93
CA GLU A 130 -4.16 -2.63 -8.40
C GLU A 130 -4.55 -1.81 -9.64
N LEU A 131 -5.29 -2.40 -10.58
CA LEU A 131 -5.75 -1.69 -11.77
C LEU A 131 -6.87 -0.69 -11.45
N LYS A 132 -7.68 -0.90 -10.41
CA LYS A 132 -8.63 0.12 -9.94
C LYS A 132 -7.91 1.35 -9.38
N HIS A 133 -6.74 1.21 -8.74
CA HIS A 133 -5.90 2.38 -8.41
C HIS A 133 -5.45 3.12 -9.67
N ILE A 134 -5.04 2.40 -10.72
CA ILE A 134 -4.65 3.04 -11.99
C ILE A 134 -5.84 3.75 -12.65
N SER A 135 -7.03 3.14 -12.63
CA SER A 135 -8.26 3.76 -13.13
C SER A 135 -8.55 5.08 -12.41
N ASP A 136 -8.43 5.10 -11.07
CA ASP A 136 -8.52 6.34 -10.28
C ASP A 136 -7.44 7.36 -10.67
N MET A 137 -6.19 6.93 -10.91
CA MET A 137 -5.13 7.84 -11.36
C MET A 137 -5.40 8.49 -12.73
N LEU A 138 -6.17 7.82 -13.59
CA LEU A 138 -6.55 8.32 -14.91
C LEU A 138 -7.85 9.15 -14.88
N ASP A 139 -8.69 8.97 -13.87
CA ASP A 139 -9.94 9.73 -13.73
C ASP A 139 -9.66 11.19 -13.31
N GLU A 140 -10.08 12.14 -14.16
CA GLU A 140 -9.98 13.57 -13.87
C GLU A 140 -10.78 13.96 -12.63
N GLY A 141 -11.91 13.28 -12.37
CA GLY A 141 -12.74 13.49 -11.20
C GLY A 141 -12.06 13.07 -9.89
N PHE A 142 -11.17 12.07 -9.94
CA PHE A 142 -10.35 11.69 -8.80
C PHE A 142 -9.23 12.72 -8.54
N GLY A 143 -8.68 13.29 -9.60
CA GLY A 143 -7.74 14.42 -9.52
C GLY A 143 -6.36 14.06 -8.99
N TYR A 144 -5.84 12.88 -9.36
CA TYR A 144 -4.54 12.38 -8.90
C TYR A 144 -3.37 13.32 -9.27
N LYS A 145 -2.49 13.58 -8.29
CA LYS A 145 -1.27 14.37 -8.48
C LYS A 145 -0.04 13.58 -8.05
N ARG A 146 0.80 13.20 -9.02
CA ARG A 146 2.07 12.46 -8.78
C ARG A 146 3.00 13.15 -7.79
N ARG A 147 3.14 14.46 -7.92
CA ARG A 147 3.96 15.29 -7.03
C ARG A 147 3.05 16.06 -6.12
N ASN A 148 2.70 15.45 -4.99
CA ASN A 148 2.28 16.23 -3.85
C ASN A 148 3.54 16.81 -3.22
N LYS A 149 3.69 18.13 -3.29
CA LYS A 149 4.65 18.83 -2.43
C LYS A 149 4.15 18.64 -1.00
N LEU A 150 4.62 17.59 -0.33
CA LEU A 150 4.36 17.37 1.09
C LEU A 150 5.03 18.45 1.96
N GLY A 151 5.85 19.33 1.35
CA GLY A 151 6.57 20.40 2.02
C GLY A 151 7.95 19.92 2.49
N ASN A 152 8.51 20.61 3.47
CA ASN A 152 9.77 20.20 4.11
C ASN A 152 9.49 19.15 5.19
N LEU A 153 9.09 17.95 4.79
CA LEU A 153 8.94 16.81 5.70
C LEU A 153 10.22 15.96 5.70
N SER A 154 10.53 15.37 6.86
CA SER A 154 11.53 14.31 6.93
C SER A 154 11.02 13.03 6.24
N PRO A 155 11.92 12.16 5.75
CA PRO A 155 11.54 10.89 5.14
C PRO A 155 10.63 10.02 6.02
N ALA A 156 10.80 10.08 7.34
CA ALA A 156 9.96 9.34 8.28
C ALA A 156 8.51 9.87 8.29
N GLN A 157 8.31 11.18 8.22
CA GLN A 157 6.98 11.79 8.13
C GLN A 157 6.30 11.46 6.81
N GLU A 158 7.05 11.54 5.70
CA GLU A 158 6.53 11.17 4.39
C GLU A 158 6.10 9.71 4.35
N ASN A 159 6.87 8.80 4.97
CA ASN A 159 6.52 7.39 5.07
C ASN A 159 5.20 7.17 5.84
N VAL A 160 4.99 7.85 6.98
CA VAL A 160 3.74 7.75 7.74
C VAL A 160 2.54 8.21 6.93
N ILE A 161 2.66 9.37 6.27
CA ILE A 161 1.58 9.91 5.42
C ILE A 161 1.31 8.96 4.24
N ARG A 162 2.37 8.41 3.62
CA ARG A 162 2.23 7.46 2.51
C ARG A 162 1.50 6.19 2.93
N SER A 163 1.85 5.61 4.08
CA SER A 163 1.17 4.41 4.62
C SER A 163 -0.31 4.68 4.88
N ARG A 164 -0.64 5.84 5.47
CA ARG A 164 -2.02 6.27 5.73
C ARG A 164 -2.81 6.52 4.45
N TYR A 165 -2.19 7.19 3.48
CA TYR A 165 -2.79 7.46 2.18
C TYR A 165 -3.10 6.14 1.46
N LYS A 166 -2.14 5.21 1.42
CA LYS A 166 -2.35 3.88 0.83
C LYS A 166 -3.50 3.15 1.52
N MET A 167 -3.50 3.07 2.85
CA MET A 167 -4.56 2.40 3.62
C MET A 167 -5.97 2.94 3.31
N ILE A 168 -6.13 4.27 3.31
CA ILE A 168 -7.43 4.88 3.02
C ILE A 168 -7.87 4.58 1.58
N TRP A 169 -6.94 4.66 0.62
CA TRP A 169 -7.25 4.36 -0.78
C TRP A 169 -7.59 2.87 -0.97
N ASP A 170 -6.84 1.97 -0.34
CA ASP A 170 -7.09 0.53 -0.36
C ASP A 170 -8.51 0.21 0.16
N ILE A 171 -8.93 0.81 1.29
CA ILE A 171 -10.30 0.66 1.84
C ILE A 171 -11.35 1.10 0.81
N PHE A 172 -11.12 2.22 0.12
CA PHE A 172 -12.04 2.71 -0.91
C PHE A 172 -12.11 1.77 -2.12
N ILE A 173 -10.97 1.25 -2.59
CA ILE A 173 -10.91 0.29 -3.69
C ILE A 173 -11.59 -1.02 -3.32
N ASP A 174 -11.24 -1.61 -2.17
CA ASP A 174 -11.83 -2.86 -1.69
C ASP A 174 -13.35 -2.73 -1.51
N GLY A 175 -13.80 -1.59 -0.98
CA GLY A 175 -15.22 -1.28 -0.86
C GLY A 175 -15.96 -1.24 -2.20
N ARG A 176 -15.33 -0.68 -3.25
CA ARG A 176 -15.87 -0.69 -4.62
C ARG A 176 -15.94 -2.10 -5.20
N ILE A 177 -14.86 -2.87 -5.10
CA ILE A 177 -14.80 -4.27 -5.54
C ILE A 177 -15.92 -5.08 -4.87
N SER A 178 -16.05 -4.94 -3.56
CA SER A 178 -17.08 -5.64 -2.78
C SER A 178 -18.50 -5.28 -3.21
N ARG A 179 -18.79 -4.00 -3.50
CA ARG A 179 -20.11 -3.57 -4.00
C ARG A 179 -20.42 -4.05 -5.42
N GLU A 180 -19.39 -4.29 -6.23
CA GLU A 180 -19.52 -4.90 -7.56
C GLU A 180 -19.78 -6.42 -7.47
N GLY A 181 -19.75 -7.00 -6.26
CA GLY A 181 -19.96 -8.43 -6.02
C GLY A 181 -18.70 -9.28 -6.26
N GLU A 182 -17.55 -8.64 -6.41
CA GLU A 182 -16.27 -9.28 -6.67
C GLU A 182 -15.49 -9.55 -5.37
N GLU A 183 -14.60 -10.53 -5.41
CA GLU A 183 -13.75 -10.90 -4.28
C GLU A 183 -12.57 -9.91 -4.14
N THR A 184 -12.31 -9.47 -2.90
CA THR A 184 -11.16 -8.62 -2.56
C THR A 184 -9.94 -9.48 -2.21
N VAL A 185 -8.74 -8.91 -2.37
CA VAL A 185 -7.48 -9.60 -2.01
C VAL A 185 -7.42 -9.87 -0.51
N VAL A 186 -7.83 -8.87 0.26
CA VAL A 186 -7.85 -8.87 1.72
C VAL A 186 -9.31 -8.86 2.17
N ALA A 187 -9.67 -9.73 3.11
CA ALA A 187 -11.02 -9.74 3.66
C ALA A 187 -11.34 -8.41 4.36
N ARG A 188 -12.59 -7.98 4.32
CA ARG A 188 -13.04 -6.70 4.91
C ARG A 188 -12.65 -6.56 6.38
N GLU A 189 -12.82 -7.63 7.17
CA GLU A 189 -12.47 -7.66 8.58
C GLU A 189 -10.96 -7.53 8.79
N GLU A 190 -10.15 -8.11 7.91
CA GLU A 190 -8.70 -7.98 7.95
C GLU A 190 -8.25 -6.57 7.57
N ARG A 191 -8.85 -5.97 6.52
CA ARG A 191 -8.61 -4.58 6.17
C ARG A 191 -8.95 -3.63 7.32
N PHE A 192 -10.05 -3.89 8.04
CA PHE A 192 -10.39 -3.11 9.23
C PHE A 192 -9.35 -3.26 10.34
N ARG A 193 -8.78 -4.46 10.55
CA ARG A 193 -7.68 -4.66 11.54
C ARG A 193 -6.41 -3.89 11.15
N GLU A 194 -6.03 -3.89 9.87
CA GLU A 194 -4.89 -3.11 9.39
C GLU A 194 -5.10 -1.60 9.60
N PHE A 195 -6.32 -1.14 9.33
CA PHE A 195 -6.72 0.25 9.58
C PHE A 195 -6.70 0.58 11.08
N GLU A 196 -7.21 -0.33 11.93
CA GLU A 196 -7.23 -0.18 13.39
C GLU A 196 -5.80 -0.04 13.95
N GLU A 197 -4.87 -0.88 13.49
CA GLU A 197 -3.47 -0.82 13.93
C GLU A 197 -2.81 0.52 13.55
N LEU A 198 -3.06 0.99 12.32
CA LEU A 198 -2.49 2.25 11.83
C LEU A 198 -3.01 3.49 12.59
N TYR A 199 -4.21 3.39 13.17
CA TYR A 199 -4.90 4.48 13.87
C TYR A 199 -5.29 4.14 15.32
N ARG A 200 -4.53 3.25 15.99
CA ARG A 200 -4.84 2.66 17.32
C ARG A 200 -5.18 3.63 18.46
N THR A 201 -4.90 4.92 18.29
CA THR A 201 -5.21 5.97 19.28
C THR A 201 -6.61 6.56 19.12
N ILE A 202 -7.31 6.27 18.03
CA ILE A 202 -8.73 6.60 17.86
C ILE A 202 -9.57 5.45 18.45
N PRO A 203 -10.59 5.73 19.27
CA PRO A 203 -11.46 4.68 19.81
C PRO A 203 -12.08 3.82 18.71
N ARG A 204 -12.05 2.50 18.88
CA ARG A 204 -12.51 1.52 17.90
C ARG A 204 -13.91 1.79 17.31
N PRO A 205 -14.96 2.11 18.08
CA PRO A 205 -16.29 2.40 17.50
C PRO A 205 -16.26 3.54 16.48
N ARG A 206 -15.39 4.53 16.73
CA ARG A 206 -15.19 5.67 15.85
C ARG A 206 -14.41 5.28 14.60
N LEU A 207 -13.35 4.48 14.75
CA LEU A 207 -12.62 3.93 13.61
C LEU A 207 -13.52 3.09 12.71
N PHE A 208 -14.38 2.26 13.30
CA PHE A 208 -15.34 1.46 12.54
C PHE A 208 -16.28 2.35 11.73
N THR A 209 -16.81 3.43 12.33
CA THR A 209 -17.67 4.40 11.61
C THR A 209 -16.95 5.06 10.43
N ILE A 210 -15.68 5.45 10.62
CA ILE A 210 -14.85 6.02 9.55
C ILE A 210 -14.62 4.98 8.45
N PHE A 211 -14.24 3.76 8.84
CA PHE A 211 -14.02 2.64 7.92
C PHE A 211 -15.27 2.37 7.08
N GLU A 212 -16.45 2.23 7.70
CA GLU A 212 -17.71 2.04 6.98
C GLU A 212 -17.99 3.16 5.99
N SER A 213 -17.68 4.40 6.36
CA SER A 213 -17.95 5.56 5.52
C SER A 213 -17.03 5.58 4.29
N VAL A 214 -15.74 5.25 4.45
CA VAL A 214 -14.80 5.16 3.32
C VAL A 214 -15.08 3.92 2.47
N TRP A 215 -15.34 2.78 3.11
CA TRP A 215 -15.69 1.53 2.44
C TRP A 215 -16.90 1.72 1.54
N ASN A 216 -17.96 2.36 2.03
CA ASN A 216 -19.21 2.57 1.29
C ASN A 216 -19.26 3.86 0.46
N ALA A 217 -18.18 4.65 0.41
CA ALA A 217 -18.17 5.89 -0.34
C ALA A 217 -18.35 5.62 -1.85
N GLU A 218 -19.24 6.36 -2.50
CA GLU A 218 -19.41 6.30 -3.96
C GLU A 218 -18.24 6.97 -4.68
N LYS A 219 -17.74 8.08 -4.12
CA LYS A 219 -16.63 8.87 -4.65
C LYS A 219 -15.78 9.39 -3.51
N ILE A 220 -14.48 9.42 -3.77
CA ILE A 220 -13.49 10.11 -2.95
C ILE A 220 -12.42 10.66 -3.87
N THR A 221 -11.93 11.86 -3.61
CA THR A 221 -10.88 12.48 -4.43
C THR A 221 -9.50 12.24 -3.82
N HIS A 222 -8.48 12.34 -4.66
CA HIS A 222 -7.09 12.31 -4.26
C HIS A 222 -6.77 13.28 -3.10
N ASN A 223 -7.27 14.51 -3.19
CA ASN A 223 -7.04 15.52 -2.14
C ASN A 223 -7.71 15.13 -0.82
N GLU A 224 -8.91 14.55 -0.85
CA GLU A 224 -9.59 14.12 0.38
C GLU A 224 -8.83 13.00 1.09
N ILE A 225 -8.36 11.99 0.34
CA ILE A 225 -7.49 10.93 0.90
C ILE A 225 -6.23 11.55 1.50
N LEU A 226 -5.58 12.49 0.79
CA LEU A 226 -4.36 13.12 1.24
C LEU A 226 -4.54 13.94 2.51
N GLU A 227 -5.60 14.74 2.63
CA GLU A 227 -5.88 15.53 3.83
C GLU A 227 -6.17 14.63 5.03
N MET A 228 -6.92 13.54 4.83
CA MET A 228 -7.16 12.53 5.87
C MET A 228 -5.89 11.78 6.29
N ALA A 229 -4.98 11.51 5.35
CA ALA A 229 -3.71 10.86 5.65
C ALA A 229 -2.75 11.75 6.45
N LYS A 230 -2.75 13.07 6.16
CA LYS A 230 -1.95 14.06 6.91
C LYS A 230 -2.48 14.26 8.32
N ASP A 231 -3.80 14.35 8.48
CA ASP A 231 -4.45 14.64 9.76
C ASP A 231 -5.69 13.77 9.98
N ALA A 232 -5.61 12.80 10.89
CA ALA A 232 -6.75 11.95 11.20
C ALA A 232 -7.92 12.71 11.87
N LYS A 233 -7.68 13.93 12.41
CA LYS A 233 -8.79 14.79 12.87
C LYS A 233 -9.71 15.19 11.71
N VAL A 234 -9.21 15.19 10.46
CA VAL A 234 -10.06 15.39 9.28
C VAL A 234 -11.02 14.21 9.10
N MET A 235 -10.53 12.97 9.26
CA MET A 235 -11.38 11.77 9.17
C MET A 235 -12.47 11.77 10.24
N THR A 236 -12.11 12.07 11.49
CA THR A 236 -13.07 12.07 12.60
C THR A 236 -14.13 13.16 12.41
N ARG A 237 -13.74 14.39 12.04
CA ARG A 237 -14.69 15.47 11.74
C ARG A 237 -15.63 15.15 10.58
N ARG A 238 -15.10 14.50 9.54
CA ARG A 238 -15.87 14.22 8.32
C ARG A 238 -16.91 13.11 8.51
N TYR A 239 -16.56 12.05 9.25
CA TYR A 239 -17.37 10.83 9.30
C TYR A 239 -17.97 10.51 10.67
N SER A 240 -17.52 11.15 11.76
CA SER A 240 -18.15 10.97 13.07
C SER A 240 -19.18 12.06 13.33
N ARG A 241 -20.44 11.82 12.93
CA ARG A 241 -21.61 12.64 13.32
C ARG A 241 -22.12 12.30 14.73
N GLY A 242 -21.23 12.24 15.72
CA GLY A 242 -21.61 12.14 17.13
C GLY A 242 -21.53 13.52 17.77
N ASP A 243 -22.49 13.84 18.67
CA ASP A 243 -22.63 15.12 19.36
C ASP A 243 -21.28 15.83 19.60
N GLU A 244 -21.16 17.07 19.12
CA GLU A 244 -20.00 17.95 19.36
C GLU A 244 -19.64 18.06 20.85
N LYS A 245 -20.55 17.67 21.75
CA LYS A 245 -20.42 17.67 23.21
C LYS A 245 -19.61 16.52 23.82
N GLU A 246 -19.37 15.42 23.09
CA GLU A 246 -18.49 14.32 23.58
C GLU A 246 -17.04 14.44 23.09
N LEU A 247 -16.74 15.48 22.31
CA LEU A 247 -15.37 15.95 22.14
C LEU A 247 -14.99 16.74 23.40
N LYS A 248 -14.69 16.05 24.50
CA LYS A 248 -13.53 16.55 25.25
C LYS A 248 -12.40 16.53 24.23
N GLU A 249 -11.86 17.70 23.90
CA GLU A 249 -10.74 17.91 23.00
C GLU A 249 -9.46 17.25 23.57
N GLU A 250 -9.49 15.95 23.82
CA GLU A 250 -8.27 15.16 23.93
C GLU A 250 -7.76 15.08 22.51
N GLU A 251 -6.74 15.89 22.19
CA GLU A 251 -6.12 15.83 20.88
C GLU A 251 -5.62 14.42 20.65
N VAL A 252 -6.23 13.72 19.69
CA VAL A 252 -5.84 12.35 19.38
C VAL A 252 -4.39 12.37 18.86
N MET A 253 -3.47 11.95 19.71
CA MET A 253 -2.04 11.85 19.40
C MET A 253 -1.77 10.58 18.59
N LEU A 254 -1.82 10.70 17.27
CA LEU A 254 -1.67 9.55 16.37
C LEU A 254 -0.25 8.96 16.40
N PRO A 255 -0.08 7.63 16.28
CA PRO A 255 1.24 7.05 16.08
C PRO A 255 1.85 7.56 14.77
N GLY A 256 3.11 8.00 14.84
CA GLY A 256 3.84 8.63 13.74
C GLY A 256 3.57 10.13 13.55
N ALA A 257 2.70 10.75 14.35
CA ALA A 257 2.57 12.21 14.36
C ALA A 257 3.80 12.87 15.03
N LEU A 258 4.01 14.16 14.74
CA LEU A 258 5.16 14.89 15.27
C LEU A 258 4.97 15.25 16.73
N CYS A 259 5.94 14.91 17.56
CA CYS A 259 6.04 15.49 18.89
C CYS A 259 6.15 17.03 18.76
N PRO A 260 5.34 17.83 19.49
CA PRO A 260 5.40 19.28 19.40
C PRO A 260 6.79 19.81 19.77
N LEU A 261 7.45 19.23 20.79
CA LEU A 261 8.75 19.66 21.28
C LEU A 261 9.86 19.35 20.27
N CYS A 262 10.14 18.07 20.00
CA CYS A 262 11.30 17.67 19.21
C CYS A 262 11.03 17.58 17.70
N ARG A 263 9.77 17.67 17.27
CA ARG A 263 9.34 17.57 15.86
C ARG A 263 9.73 16.26 15.17
N PHE A 264 10.07 15.21 15.91
CA PHE A 264 10.25 13.86 15.38
C PHE A 264 8.93 13.09 15.37
N PRO A 265 8.67 12.22 14.36
CA PRO A 265 7.59 11.25 14.40
C PRO A 265 7.71 10.36 15.64
N THR A 266 6.64 10.24 16.42
CA THR A 266 6.62 9.38 17.59
C THR A 266 5.49 8.37 17.52
N PHE A 267 5.82 7.12 17.81
CA PHE A 267 4.86 6.04 18.02
C PHE A 267 4.62 5.79 19.51
N ASN A 268 5.43 6.40 20.38
CA ASN A 268 5.43 6.26 21.83
C ASN A 268 5.12 7.62 22.45
N TRP A 269 3.82 7.92 22.52
CA TRP A 269 3.31 9.10 23.20
C TRP A 269 3.23 8.85 24.70
N THR A 270 3.62 9.83 25.50
CA THR A 270 3.47 9.75 26.95
C THR A 270 2.00 9.56 27.31
N LYS A 271 1.73 8.52 28.11
CA LYS A 271 0.42 8.30 28.72
C LYS A 271 0.32 9.08 30.03
N ASN A 272 -0.88 9.55 30.36
CA ASN A 272 -1.17 10.25 31.62
C ASN A 272 -0.23 11.44 31.91
N LEU A 273 0.12 12.23 30.90
CA LEU A 273 1.04 13.38 31.05
C LEU A 273 0.59 14.40 32.12
N HIS A 274 -0.70 14.44 32.44
CA HIS A 274 -1.27 15.29 33.49
C HIS A 274 -0.94 14.81 34.92
N GLU A 275 -0.50 13.56 35.09
CA GLU A 275 -0.10 12.97 36.38
C GLU A 275 1.41 13.15 36.65
N GLU A 276 2.15 13.77 35.72
CA GLU A 276 3.59 13.98 35.85
C GLU A 276 3.96 15.08 36.85
N GLU A 277 5.21 15.04 37.35
CA GLU A 277 5.69 16.01 38.34
C GLU A 277 5.58 17.46 37.83
N GLU A 278 4.96 18.33 38.63
CA GLU A 278 4.72 19.74 38.28
C GLU A 278 6.02 20.46 37.87
N ALA A 279 7.13 20.19 38.56
CA ALA A 279 8.44 20.77 38.25
C ALA A 279 8.91 20.45 36.82
N VAL A 280 8.64 19.23 36.34
CA VAL A 280 8.99 18.79 34.98
C VAL A 280 8.13 19.52 33.95
N LEU A 281 6.82 19.61 34.21
CA LEU A 281 5.87 20.31 33.33
C LEU A 281 6.17 21.82 33.23
N VAL A 282 6.52 22.46 34.36
CA VAL A 282 6.93 23.87 34.40
C VAL A 282 8.21 24.09 33.60
N ALA A 283 9.21 23.21 33.71
CA ALA A 283 10.45 23.32 32.94
C ALA A 283 10.19 23.20 31.43
N ILE A 284 9.32 22.28 31.01
CA ILE A 284 8.92 22.16 29.60
C ILE A 284 8.21 23.43 29.13
N LYS A 285 7.26 23.95 29.91
CA LYS A 285 6.50 25.16 29.57
C LYS A 285 7.39 26.41 29.52
N ALA A 286 8.45 26.46 30.32
CA ALA A 286 9.43 27.55 30.30
C ALA A 286 10.21 27.57 28.97
N ASP A 287 10.64 26.39 28.48
CA ASP A 287 11.35 26.28 27.20
C ASP A 287 10.41 26.38 25.99
N TYR A 288 9.17 25.93 26.13
CA TYR A 288 8.14 25.94 25.09
C TYR A 288 6.84 26.63 25.58
N PRO A 289 6.78 27.98 25.65
CA PRO A 289 5.63 28.69 26.21
C PRO A 289 4.30 28.43 25.50
N TRP A 290 4.36 28.11 24.21
CA TRP A 290 3.21 27.80 23.36
C TRP A 290 2.68 26.37 23.54
N TRP A 291 3.43 25.47 24.19
CA TRP A 291 3.07 24.07 24.34
C TRP A 291 2.05 23.85 25.46
N ASP A 292 1.08 22.96 25.31
CA ASP A 292 0.13 22.58 26.37
C ASP A 292 -0.05 21.06 26.52
N LEU A 293 -0.57 20.61 27.68
CA LEU A 293 -0.77 19.20 28.02
C LEU A 293 -1.59 18.41 26.99
N ARG A 294 -2.57 19.05 26.34
CA ARG A 294 -3.44 18.46 25.31
C ARG A 294 -2.64 18.08 24.06
N GLN A 295 -1.58 18.82 23.74
CA GLN A 295 -0.69 18.52 22.62
C GLN A 295 0.22 17.32 22.88
N GLY A 296 0.34 16.93 24.15
CA GLY A 296 1.23 15.91 24.67
C GLY A 296 2.67 16.02 24.18
N LEU A 297 3.43 14.95 24.34
CA LEU A 297 4.83 14.84 23.89
C LEU A 297 5.28 13.37 23.87
N CYS A 298 6.36 13.09 23.14
CA CYS A 298 6.92 11.73 23.10
C CYS A 298 7.62 11.36 24.40
N GLU A 299 7.63 10.07 24.73
CA GLU A 299 8.28 9.54 25.95
C GLU A 299 9.74 10.01 26.08
N ARG A 300 10.47 10.09 24.96
CA ARG A 300 11.86 10.56 24.93
C ARG A 300 12.02 12.04 25.31
N CYS A 301 11.09 12.90 24.89
CA CYS A 301 11.11 14.30 25.31
C CYS A 301 10.85 14.40 26.82
N LEU A 302 9.90 13.61 27.33
CA LEU A 302 9.63 13.60 28.77
C LEU A 302 10.85 13.16 29.57
N GLU A 303 11.48 12.07 29.14
CA GLU A 303 12.66 11.49 29.79
C GLU A 303 13.81 12.51 29.90
N VAL A 304 14.07 13.27 28.83
CA VAL A 304 15.11 14.33 28.85
C VAL A 304 14.81 15.38 29.93
N TYR A 305 13.56 15.80 30.10
CA TYR A 305 13.19 16.77 31.12
C TYR A 305 13.17 16.18 32.53
N LYS A 306 12.75 14.92 32.69
CA LYS A 306 12.84 14.19 33.97
C LYS A 306 14.29 14.13 34.43
N LEU A 307 15.20 13.70 33.55
CA LEU A 307 16.62 13.68 33.83
C LEU A 307 17.11 15.09 34.20
N ARG A 308 16.84 16.11 33.37
CA ARG A 308 17.26 17.51 33.66
C ARG A 308 16.78 18.02 35.03
N GLY A 309 15.59 17.64 35.46
CA GLY A 309 15.06 17.97 36.78
C GLY A 309 15.85 17.33 37.93
N GLU A 310 16.37 16.12 37.74
CA GLU A 310 17.25 15.44 38.70
C GLU A 310 18.63 16.13 38.81
N TRP A 311 19.21 16.59 37.69
CA TRP A 311 20.49 17.33 37.68
C TRP A 311 20.41 18.71 38.37
N LEU A 312 19.23 19.32 38.41
CA LEU A 312 18.98 20.63 39.05
C LEU A 312 18.59 20.50 40.54
N ARG A 313 18.34 19.29 41.04
CA ARG A 313 18.04 18.99 42.45
C ARG A 313 19.30 18.61 43.26
N VAL A 314 20.48 18.61 42.64
CA VAL A 314 21.79 18.35 43.29
C VAL A 314 22.46 19.65 43.70
#